data_AF-A0AA88F290-F1
#
_entry.id   AF-A0AA88F290-F1
#
_cell.length_a   1.000
_cell.length_b   1.000
_cell.length_c   1.000
_cell.angle_alpha   90.00
_cell.angle_beta   90.00
_cell.angle_gamma   90.00
#
_symmetry.space_group_name_H-M   'P 1'
#
loop_
_entity.id
_entity.type
_entity.pdbx_description
1 polymer ?
#
loop_
_entity_poly.entity_id
_entity_poly.type
_entity_poly.pdbx_seq_one_letter_code
_entity_poly.pdbx_strand_id
1 'polypeptide(L)'
;MTHSHHTIMPAGKIPAEYREDIRIWSNKHRNPSYPDDQVTLHQCVALFYADPRRPSIRQLHKALCEMLDRDGFLSGGSAVHPKLSEFRKLVLTLPTKFVDDMRYGPTWNIWDVLASAAEVGGASETTYVN
;
A
#
# COMPACT_ATOMS: atom_id res chain seq x y z
N MET A 1 -5.86 -0.90 31.60
CA MET A 1 -6.94 -1.32 30.70
C MET A 1 -6.60 -0.78 29.31
N THR A 2 -6.22 -1.68 28.41
CA THR A 2 -5.56 -1.40 27.13
C THR A 2 -6.53 -1.60 25.96
N HIS A 3 -7.12 -0.53 25.42
CA HIS A 3 -7.86 -0.62 24.16
C HIS A 3 -7.75 0.68 23.37
N SER A 4 -6.97 0.66 22.28
CA SER A 4 -7.24 1.36 21.02
C SER A 4 -6.10 1.12 20.03
N HIS A 5 -6.03 -0.10 19.47
CA HIS A 5 -5.26 -0.34 18.24
C HIS A 5 -6.11 0.08 17.04
N HIS A 6 -6.27 1.38 16.87
CA HIS A 6 -6.79 1.96 15.64
C HIS A 6 -5.63 2.59 14.87
N THR A 7 -4.84 1.77 14.17
CA THR A 7 -3.99 2.28 13.09
C THR A 7 -4.84 2.38 11.83
N ILE A 8 -5.76 3.34 11.86
CA ILE A 8 -6.30 3.89 10.63
C ILE A 8 -5.10 4.59 9.97
N MET A 9 -4.87 4.43 8.67
CA MET A 9 -4.03 5.37 7.92
C MET A 9 -4.93 6.45 7.29
N PRO A 10 -5.29 7.53 8.01
CA PRO A 10 -5.86 8.72 7.39
C PRO A 10 -4.68 9.61 7.02
N ALA A 11 -4.09 9.43 5.84
CA ALA A 11 -2.94 10.26 5.40
C ALA A 11 -1.81 10.38 6.49
N GLY A 12 -1.59 9.30 7.24
CA GLY A 12 -0.89 9.31 8.53
C GLY A 12 0.62 9.06 8.43
N LYS A 13 1.39 9.83 9.22
CA LYS A 13 2.86 9.82 9.29
C LYS A 13 3.45 8.41 9.31
N ILE A 14 4.49 8.19 8.49
CA ILE A 14 5.35 7.00 8.58
C ILE A 14 5.91 6.88 10.01
N PRO A 15 5.71 5.73 10.69
CA PRO A 15 6.25 5.51 12.05
C PRO A 15 7.76 5.73 12.08
N ALA A 16 8.27 6.27 13.20
CA ALA A 16 9.64 6.78 13.29
C ALA A 16 10.69 5.70 12.99
N GLU A 17 10.41 4.47 13.42
CA GLU A 17 11.22 3.27 13.24
C GLU A 17 11.45 2.89 11.77
N TYR A 18 10.54 3.24 10.85
CA TYR A 18 10.68 2.93 9.42
C TYR A 18 11.20 4.13 8.60
N ARG A 19 11.34 5.31 9.18
CA ARG A 19 11.66 6.54 8.42
C ARG A 19 13.00 6.44 7.69
N GLU A 20 14.02 5.87 8.34
CA GLU A 20 15.34 5.74 7.72
C GLU A 20 15.32 4.70 6.59
N ASP A 21 14.65 3.57 6.78
CA ASP A 21 14.50 2.55 5.73
C ASP A 21 13.75 3.11 4.51
N ILE A 22 12.67 3.87 4.74
CA ILE A 22 11.94 4.55 3.66
C ILE A 22 12.80 5.63 3.00
N ARG A 23 13.62 6.37 3.76
CA ARG A 23 14.54 7.36 3.20
C ARG A 23 15.60 6.72 2.31
N ILE A 24 16.21 5.62 2.76
CA ILE A 24 17.18 4.84 1.99
C ILE A 24 16.51 4.29 0.72
N TRP A 25 15.32 3.70 0.85
CA TRP A 25 14.55 3.21 -0.29
C TRP A 25 14.21 4.33 -1.29
N SER A 26 13.74 5.48 -0.83
CA SER A 26 13.40 6.65 -1.65
C SER A 26 14.62 7.16 -2.43
N ASN A 27 15.76 7.31 -1.75
CA ASN A 27 17.00 7.76 -2.39
C ASN A 27 17.52 6.77 -3.44
N LYS A 28 17.42 5.45 -3.17
CA LYS A 28 17.82 4.40 -4.11
C LYS A 28 16.99 4.40 -5.40
N HIS A 29 15.72 4.80 -5.31
CA HIS A 29 14.78 4.79 -6.43
C HIS A 29 14.49 6.19 -6.99
N ARG A 30 15.40 7.15 -6.78
CA ARG A 30 15.41 8.37 -7.58
C ARG A 30 15.69 8.01 -9.02
N ASN A 31 14.77 8.34 -9.93
CA ASN A 31 14.97 8.14 -11.36
C ASN A 31 15.22 9.51 -12.01
N PRO A 32 16.45 9.78 -12.50
CA PRO A 32 16.78 11.07 -13.09
C PRO A 32 16.07 11.35 -14.42
N SER A 33 15.38 10.35 -14.98
CA SER A 33 14.57 10.50 -16.20
C SER A 33 13.22 11.18 -15.93
N TYR A 34 12.81 11.28 -14.67
CA TYR A 34 11.59 11.98 -14.26
C TYR A 34 11.96 13.24 -13.49
N PRO A 35 11.16 14.32 -13.59
CA PRO A 35 11.29 15.47 -12.72
C PRO A 35 11.05 15.07 -11.25
N ASP A 36 11.67 15.80 -10.32
CA ASP A 36 11.69 15.46 -8.88
C ASP A 36 10.28 15.35 -8.25
N ASP A 37 9.34 16.18 -8.70
CA ASP A 37 7.93 16.14 -8.27
C ASP A 37 7.23 14.86 -8.73
N GLN A 38 7.46 14.42 -9.97
CA GLN A 38 6.96 13.14 -10.48
C GLN A 38 7.58 11.98 -9.72
N VAL A 39 8.90 11.98 -9.49
CA VAL A 39 9.56 10.95 -8.67
C VAL A 39 8.93 10.88 -7.28
N THR A 40 8.68 12.04 -6.67
CA THR A 40 8.03 12.14 -5.35
C THR A 40 6.63 11.54 -5.39
N LEU A 41 5.81 11.89 -6.40
CA LEU A 41 4.47 11.34 -6.55
C LEU A 41 4.48 9.82 -6.73
N HIS A 42 5.37 9.28 -7.55
CA HIS A 42 5.52 7.83 -7.74
C HIS A 42 5.82 7.12 -6.43
N GLN A 43 6.75 7.66 -5.65
CA GLN A 43 7.16 7.10 -4.36
C GLN A 43 6.04 7.21 -3.32
N CYS A 44 5.34 8.35 -3.27
CA CYS A 44 4.18 8.54 -2.40
C CYS A 44 3.09 7.51 -2.71
N VAL A 45 2.70 7.33 -3.98
CA VAL A 45 1.67 6.35 -4.36
C VAL A 45 2.13 4.92 -4.11
N ALA A 46 3.42 4.62 -4.31
CA ALA A 46 3.95 3.30 -3.97
C ALA A 46 3.85 2.99 -2.47
N LEU A 47 4.11 3.96 -1.59
CA LEU A 47 3.99 3.78 -0.13
C LEU A 47 2.57 3.40 0.31
N PHE A 48 1.53 3.82 -0.41
CA PHE A 48 0.15 3.40 -0.15
C PHE A 48 -0.08 1.89 -0.36
N TYR A 49 0.86 1.15 -0.93
CA TYR A 49 0.79 -0.31 -0.94
C TYR A 49 0.84 -0.92 0.47
N ALA A 50 1.42 -0.20 1.44
CA ALA A 50 1.42 -0.60 2.84
C ALA A 50 0.10 -0.28 3.56
N ASP A 51 -0.88 0.35 2.90
CA ASP A 51 -2.16 0.71 3.51
C ASP A 51 -2.93 -0.57 3.94
N PRO A 52 -3.48 -0.60 5.17
CA PRO A 52 -4.21 -1.74 5.71
C PRO A 52 -5.51 -2.07 4.95
N ARG A 53 -6.02 -1.18 4.10
CA ARG A 53 -7.12 -1.45 3.14
C ARG A 53 -6.68 -2.31 1.95
N ARG A 54 -5.38 -2.63 1.86
CA ARG A 54 -4.77 -3.56 0.91
C ARG A 54 -5.05 -3.23 -0.56
N PRO A 55 -4.81 -1.97 -1.02
CA PRO A 55 -4.94 -1.66 -2.43
C PRO A 55 -4.02 -2.54 -3.28
N SER A 56 -4.51 -2.94 -4.45
CA SER A 56 -3.71 -3.67 -5.43
C SER A 56 -2.74 -2.72 -6.16
N ILE A 57 -1.62 -3.25 -6.64
CA ILE A 57 -0.66 -2.49 -7.46
C ILE A 57 -1.34 -1.87 -8.68
N ARG A 58 -2.33 -2.55 -9.28
CA ARG A 58 -3.10 -2.04 -10.41
C ARG A 58 -3.97 -0.84 -10.03
N GLN A 59 -4.62 -0.86 -8.86
CA GLN A 59 -5.41 0.28 -8.38
C GLN A 59 -4.51 1.49 -8.09
N LEU A 60 -3.36 1.27 -7.46
CA LEU A 60 -2.38 2.33 -7.20
C LEU A 60 -1.81 2.92 -8.50
N HIS A 61 -1.48 2.07 -9.47
CA HIS A 61 -1.00 2.52 -10.78
C HIS A 61 -2.06 3.35 -11.52
N LYS A 62 -3.32 2.91 -11.50
CA LYS A 62 -4.43 3.68 -12.08
C LYS A 62 -4.57 5.05 -11.41
N ALA A 63 -4.54 5.09 -10.07
CA ALA A 63 -4.62 6.34 -9.33
C ALA A 63 -3.43 7.27 -9.64
N LEU A 64 -2.22 6.73 -9.77
CA LEU A 64 -1.04 7.49 -10.18
C LEU A 64 -1.23 8.14 -11.56
N CYS A 65 -1.70 7.39 -12.56
CA CYS A 65 -1.95 7.94 -13.89
C CYS A 65 -3.02 9.05 -13.85
N GLU A 66 -4.12 8.85 -13.11
CA GLU A 66 -5.17 9.86 -12.95
C GLU A 66 -4.67 11.14 -12.27
N MET A 67 -3.77 11.03 -11.29
CA MET A 67 -3.14 12.19 -10.65
C MET A 67 -2.22 12.92 -11.62
N LEU A 68 -1.39 12.20 -12.38
CA LEU A 68 -0.50 12.77 -13.39
C LEU A 68 -1.29 13.48 -14.52
N ASP A 69 -2.40 12.90 -14.98
CA ASP A 69 -3.27 13.52 -15.98
C ASP A 69 -3.85 14.85 -15.50
N ARG A 70 -4.27 14.89 -14.22
CA ARG A 70 -4.77 16.12 -13.60
C ARG A 70 -3.68 17.17 -13.51
N ASP A 71 -2.48 16.81 -13.07
CA ASP A 71 -1.34 17.73 -12.94
C ASP A 71 -0.90 18.25 -14.32
N GLY A 72 -0.86 17.39 -15.34
CA GLY A 72 -0.60 17.77 -16.72
C GLY A 72 -1.63 18.75 -17.26
N PHE A 73 -2.92 18.46 -17.06
CA PHE A 73 -4.02 19.35 -17.46
C PHE A 73 -3.91 20.74 -16.80
N LEU A 74 -3.61 20.80 -15.50
CA LEU A 74 -3.50 22.06 -14.76
C LEU A 74 -2.24 22.87 -15.13
N SER A 75 -1.15 22.20 -15.47
CA SER A 75 0.12 22.83 -15.85
C SER A 75 0.24 23.15 -17.34
N GLY A 76 -0.72 22.71 -18.17
CA GLY A 76 -0.68 22.84 -19.62
C GLY A 76 0.35 21.92 -20.29
N GLY A 77 0.82 20.89 -19.59
CA GLY A 77 1.80 19.91 -20.06
C GLY A 77 1.20 18.55 -20.42
N SER A 78 1.97 17.71 -21.10
CA SER A 78 1.63 16.31 -21.30
C SER A 78 2.17 15.47 -20.14
N ALA A 79 1.30 14.74 -19.46
CA ALA A 79 1.70 13.79 -18.43
C ALA A 79 2.53 12.64 -19.04
N VAL A 80 3.62 12.25 -18.38
CA VAL A 80 4.38 11.03 -18.72
C VAL A 80 3.89 9.93 -17.81
N HIS A 81 3.22 8.92 -18.37
CA HIS A 81 2.72 7.80 -17.57
C HIS A 81 3.77 6.72 -17.40
N PRO A 82 4.03 6.26 -16.16
CA PRO A 82 4.88 5.10 -15.95
C PRO A 82 4.20 3.84 -16.49
N LYS A 83 5.00 2.92 -17.03
CA LYS A 83 4.50 1.58 -17.35
C LYS A 83 4.13 0.85 -16.06
N LEU A 84 3.04 0.06 -16.09
CA LEU A 84 2.63 -0.75 -14.94
C LEU A 84 3.76 -1.67 -14.43
N SER A 85 4.58 -2.21 -15.35
CA SER A 85 5.72 -3.06 -14.99
C SER A 85 6.82 -2.31 -14.23
N GLU A 86 7.05 -1.04 -14.56
CA GLU A 86 8.01 -0.18 -13.87
C GLU A 86 7.50 0.18 -12.48
N PHE A 87 6.25 0.65 -12.39
CA PHE A 87 5.62 0.95 -11.11
C PHE A 87 5.55 -0.29 -10.20
N ARG A 88 5.24 -1.46 -10.76
CA ARG A 88 5.27 -2.72 -10.02
C ARG A 88 6.65 -3.02 -9.45
N LYS A 89 7.73 -2.81 -10.21
CA LYS A 89 9.10 -3.01 -9.70
C LYS A 89 9.38 -2.08 -8.53
N LEU A 90 8.95 -0.81 -8.60
CA LEU A 90 9.10 0.15 -7.51
C LEU A 90 8.35 -0.29 -6.24
N VAL A 91 7.10 -0.73 -6.37
CA VAL A 91 6.29 -1.19 -5.22
C VAL A 91 6.90 -2.43 -4.56
N LEU A 92 7.40 -3.37 -5.37
CA LEU A 92 7.95 -4.64 -4.86
C LEU A 92 9.32 -4.48 -4.19
N THR A 93 9.99 -3.33 -4.29
CA THR A 93 11.25 -3.05 -3.59
C THR A 93 11.06 -2.33 -2.26
N LEU A 94 9.82 -2.05 -1.85
CA LEU A 94 9.53 -1.48 -0.54
C LEU A 94 10.06 -2.38 0.58
N PRO A 95 10.50 -1.80 1.72
CA PRO A 95 10.96 -2.59 2.86
C PRO A 95 9.85 -3.54 3.34
N THR A 96 10.10 -4.85 3.26
CA THR A 96 9.10 -5.89 3.55
C THR A 96 8.53 -5.76 4.95
N LYS A 97 9.38 -5.51 5.95
CA LYS A 97 8.93 -5.34 7.35
C LYS A 97 7.94 -4.18 7.49
N PHE A 98 8.22 -3.03 6.86
CA PHE A 98 7.31 -1.89 6.85
C PHE A 98 5.97 -2.25 6.21
N VAL A 99 6.00 -2.91 5.04
CA VAL A 99 4.77 -3.31 4.35
C VAL A 99 3.97 -4.28 5.21
N ASP A 100 4.61 -5.28 5.81
CA ASP A 100 3.92 -6.30 6.58
C ASP A 100 3.30 -5.72 7.86
N ASP A 101 4.06 -4.96 8.61
CA ASP A 101 3.61 -4.36 9.88
C ASP A 101 2.45 -3.36 9.64
N MET A 102 2.51 -2.57 8.57
CA MET A 102 1.46 -1.60 8.25
C MET A 102 0.23 -2.24 7.60
N ARG A 103 0.42 -3.25 6.75
CA ARG A 103 -0.66 -3.87 5.95
C ARG A 103 -1.40 -4.97 6.68
N TYR A 104 -0.73 -5.69 7.57
CA TYR A 104 -1.28 -6.82 8.32
C TYR A 104 -1.39 -6.55 9.82
N GLY A 105 -0.76 -5.47 10.32
CA GLY A 105 -0.64 -5.23 11.76
C GLY A 105 0.42 -6.15 12.39
N PRO A 106 0.65 -6.05 13.71
CA PRO A 106 1.57 -6.92 14.42
C PRO A 106 1.13 -8.38 14.25
N THR A 107 1.88 -9.12 13.46
CA THR A 107 1.85 -10.58 13.24
C THR A 107 0.55 -11.26 13.64
N TRP A 108 -0.42 -11.28 12.73
CA TRP A 108 -1.51 -12.25 12.84
C TRP A 108 -0.90 -13.62 12.54
N ASN A 109 -0.89 -14.50 13.54
CA ASN A 109 -0.53 -15.89 13.33
C ASN A 109 -1.45 -16.49 12.27
N ILE A 110 -0.87 -16.99 11.18
CA ILE A 110 -1.63 -17.52 10.04
C ILE A 110 -2.58 -18.65 10.44
N TRP A 111 -2.26 -19.38 11.52
CA TRP A 111 -3.13 -20.41 12.09
C TRP A 111 -4.38 -19.83 12.73
N ASP A 112 -4.29 -18.67 13.38
CA ASP A 112 -5.44 -18.00 14.01
C ASP A 112 -6.38 -17.43 12.94
N VAL A 113 -5.82 -16.97 11.81
CA VAL A 113 -6.59 -16.51 10.65
C VAL A 113 -7.27 -17.67 9.94
N LEU A 114 -6.58 -18.79 9.74
CA LEU A 114 -7.14 -20.00 9.15
C LEU A 114 -8.25 -20.59 10.03
N ALA A 115 -8.06 -20.63 11.35
CA ALA A 115 -9.07 -21.08 12.30
C ALA A 115 -10.32 -20.18 12.25
N SER A 116 -10.14 -18.86 12.30
CA SER A 116 -11.26 -17.90 12.22
C SER A 116 -12.00 -17.98 10.87
N ALA A 117 -11.28 -18.19 9.76
CA ALA A 117 -11.89 -18.35 8.44
C ALA A 117 -12.67 -19.67 8.31
N ALA A 118 -12.20 -20.74 8.95
CA ALA A 118 -12.92 -22.01 9.01
C ALA A 118 -14.21 -21.91 9.83
N GLU A 119 -14.23 -21.12 10.90
CA GLU A 119 -15.44 -20.83 11.69
C GLU A 119 -16.47 -20.02 10.90
N VAL A 120 -16.04 -19.01 10.14
CA VAL A 120 -16.94 -18.20 9.30
C VAL A 120 -17.43 -18.96 8.07
N GLY A 121 -16.61 -19.89 7.55
CA GLY A 121 -16.98 -20.80 6.46
C GLY A 121 -17.74 -22.06 6.92
N GLY A 122 -17.87 -22.25 8.24
CA GLY A 122 -18.47 -23.42 8.87
C GLY A 122 -19.99 -23.39 8.82
N ALA A 123 -20.53 -24.00 7.77
CA ALA A 123 -21.84 -24.65 7.65
C ALA A 123 -22.99 -24.10 8.52
N SER A 124 -23.98 -23.49 7.85
CA SER A 124 -25.35 -23.53 8.32
C SER A 124 -25.73 -24.98 8.66
N GLU A 125 -25.80 -25.30 9.94
CA GLU A 125 -26.51 -26.49 10.40
C GLU A 125 -27.97 -26.32 9.98
N THR A 126 -28.32 -26.94 8.85
CA THR A 126 -29.72 -27.27 8.56
C THR A 126 -30.19 -28.19 9.66
N THR A 127 -30.89 -27.62 10.65
CA THR A 127 -31.67 -28.36 11.64
C THR A 127 -32.75 -29.15 10.89
N TYR A 128 -32.53 -30.43 10.65
CA TYR A 128 -33.62 -31.35 10.37
C TYR A 128 -34.36 -31.58 11.69
N VAL A 129 -35.52 -30.93 11.82
CA VAL A 129 -36.48 -31.22 12.88
C VAL A 129 -37.12 -32.56 12.55
N ASN A 130 -37.03 -33.49 13.51
CA ASN A 130 -37.58 -34.84 13.49
C ASN A 130 -39.12 -34.83 13.42
#